data_AF-A0A3D4NL13-F1
#
_entry.id   AF-A0A3D4NL13-F1
#
_cell.length_a   1.000
_cell.length_b   1.000
_cell.length_c   1.000
_cell.angle_alpha   90.00
_cell.angle_beta   90.00
_cell.angle_gamma   90.00
#
_symmetry.space_group_name_H-M   'P 1'
#
loop_
_entity.id
_entity.type
_entity.pdbx_description
1 polymer ?
#
loop_
_entity_poly.entity_id
_entity_poly.type
_entity_poly.pdbx_seq_one_letter_code
_entity_poly.pdbx_strand_id
1 'polypeptide(L)' 'MDRPRFRTAFLSPRFWPLWCGLGVLWLIVQLPYPALLSIGRALGALMYRVAGDRRRIAKRNLELCFPEKSAAERKR' A
#
# COMPACT_ATOMS: atom_id res chain seq x y z
N MET A 1 -36.15 26.18 2.91
CA MET A 1 -35.11 25.14 2.74
C MET A 1 -34.37 25.42 1.45
N ASP A 2 -33.25 26.11 1.53
CA ASP A 2 -32.42 26.38 0.34
C ASP A 2 -31.87 25.08 -0.21
N ARG A 3 -32.32 24.71 -1.41
CA ARG A 3 -31.80 23.55 -2.13
C ARG A 3 -30.40 23.94 -2.63
N PRO A 4 -29.33 23.22 -2.23
CA PRO A 4 -28.00 23.53 -2.72
C PRO A 4 -27.99 23.37 -4.25
N ARG A 5 -27.90 24.50 -4.96
CA ARG A 5 -27.80 24.52 -6.43
C ARG A 5 -26.45 23.95 -6.80
N PHE A 6 -26.45 22.93 -7.65
CA PHE A 6 -25.22 22.33 -8.18
C PHE A 6 -24.42 23.41 -8.90
N ARG A 7 -23.27 23.82 -8.32
CA ARG A 7 -22.37 24.81 -8.93
C ARG A 7 -21.24 24.06 -9.62
N THR A 8 -20.93 24.42 -10.85
CA THR A 8 -19.80 23.88 -11.64
C THR A 8 -18.44 24.06 -10.95
N ALA A 9 -18.34 24.93 -9.94
CA ALA A 9 -17.21 25.03 -9.03
C ALA A 9 -16.84 23.71 -8.31
N PHE A 10 -17.75 22.75 -8.16
CA PHE A 10 -17.45 21.41 -7.59
C PHE A 10 -16.70 20.47 -8.55
N LEU A 11 -16.64 20.81 -9.85
CA LEU A 11 -15.82 20.14 -10.87
C LEU A 11 -14.43 20.79 -11.02
N SER A 12 -14.12 21.80 -10.19
CA SER A 12 -12.80 22.44 -10.25
C SER A 12 -11.68 21.43 -9.97
N PRO A 13 -10.52 21.55 -10.65
CA PRO A 13 -9.42 20.60 -10.55
C PRO A 13 -8.88 20.41 -9.12
N ARG A 14 -9.22 21.32 -8.20
CA ARG A 14 -8.94 21.20 -6.76
C ARG A 14 -9.63 19.99 -6.12
N PHE A 15 -10.76 19.52 -6.66
CA PHE A 15 -11.49 18.36 -6.15
C PHE A 15 -11.22 17.07 -6.92
N TRP A 16 -10.41 17.10 -7.99
CA TRP A 16 -10.08 15.88 -8.75
C TRP A 16 -9.48 14.76 -7.89
N PRO A 17 -8.58 15.00 -6.93
CA PRO A 17 -8.09 13.94 -6.04
C PRO A 17 -9.22 13.26 -5.25
N LEU A 18 -10.22 14.04 -4.82
CA LEU A 18 -11.40 13.53 -4.12
C LEU A 18 -12.23 12.64 -5.05
N TRP A 19 -12.51 13.11 -6.28
CA TRP A 19 -13.25 12.35 -7.29
C TRP A 19 -12.50 11.07 -7.70
N CYS A 20 -11.18 11.13 -7.84
CA CYS A 20 -10.34 9.95 -8.07
C CYS A 20 -10.43 8.98 -6.89
N GLY A 21 -10.35 9.46 -5.65
CA GLY A 21 -10.51 8.63 -4.44
C GLY A 21 -11.87 7.93 -4.38
N LEU A 22 -12.95 8.66 -4.69
CA LEU A 22 -14.29 8.10 -4.80
C LEU A 22 -14.40 7.06 -5.91
N GLY A 23 -13.81 7.32 -7.08
CA GLY A 23 -13.79 6.36 -8.20
C GLY A 23 -13.05 5.08 -7.84
N VAL A 24 -11.91 5.19 -7.17
CA VAL A 24 -11.15 4.03 -6.66
C VAL A 24 -11.97 3.26 -5.62
N LEU A 25 -12.60 3.94 -4.67
CA LEU A 25 -13.44 3.29 -3.67
C LEU A 25 -14.63 2.57 -4.32
N TRP A 26 -15.27 3.19 -5.31
CA TRP A 26 -16.39 2.61 -6.04
C TRP A 26 -15.98 1.35 -6.82
N LEU A 27 -14.78 1.34 -7.42
CA LEU A 27 -14.22 0.14 -8.05
C LEU A 27 -13.91 -0.95 -7.02
N ILE A 28 -13.36 -0.59 -5.86
CA ILE A 28 -13.05 -1.54 -4.77
C ILE A 28 -14.33 -2.18 -4.22
N VAL A 29 -15.39 -1.40 -4.03
CA VAL A 29 -16.67 -1.90 -3.49
C VAL A 29 -17.36 -2.88 -4.44
N GLN A 30 -17.20 -2.69 -5.75
CA GLN A 30 -17.74 -3.63 -6.74
C GLN A 30 -16.89 -4.89 -6.92
N LEU A 31 -15.65 -4.91 -6.41
CA LEU A 31 -14.78 -6.06 -6.54
C LEU A 31 -15.25 -7.21 -5.63
N PRO A 32 -15.36 -8.45 -6.15
CA PRO A 32 -15.67 -9.60 -5.32
C PRO A 32 -14.53 -9.84 -4.31
N TYR A 33 -14.88 -10.30 -3.11
CA TYR A 33 -13.95 -10.58 -2.01
C TYR A 33 -12.64 -11.30 -2.39
N PRO A 34 -12.64 -12.36 -3.24
CA PRO A 34 -11.39 -13.01 -3.67
C PRO A 34 -10.45 -12.10 -4.48
N ALA A 35 -10.99 -11.15 -5.26
CA ALA A 35 -10.17 -10.20 -6.01
C ALA A 35 -9.52 -9.19 -5.07
N LEU A 36 -10.26 -8.69 -4.07
CA LEU A 36 -9.72 -7.82 -3.04
C LEU A 36 -8.58 -8.49 -2.25
N LEU A 37 -8.76 -9.77 -1.90
CA LEU A 37 -7.75 -10.56 -1.21
C LEU A 37 -6.48 -10.74 -2.06
N SER A 38 -6.65 -10.93 -3.37
CA SER A 38 -5.53 -11.08 -4.32
C SER A 38 -4.75 -9.77 -4.47
N ILE A 39 -5.45 -8.64 -4.54
CA ILE A 39 -4.84 -7.30 -4.54
C ILE A 39 -4.09 -7.07 -3.23
N GLY A 40 -4.68 -7.39 -2.09
CA GLY A 40 -4.02 -7.27 -0.78
C GLY A 40 -2.76 -8.13 -0.67
N ARG A 41 -2.79 -9.36 -1.19
CA ARG A 41 -1.61 -10.24 -1.26
C ARG A 41 -0.52 -9.68 -2.17
N ALA A 42 -0.90 -9.20 -3.36
CA ALA A 42 0.03 -8.58 -4.30
C ALA A 42 0.67 -7.31 -3.71
N LEU A 43 -0.14 -6.46 -3.06
CA LEU A 43 0.32 -5.26 -2.37
C LEU A 43 1.27 -5.62 -1.22
N GLY A 44 0.91 -6.62 -0.40
CA GLY A 44 1.77 -7.12 0.68
C GLY A 44 3.09 -7.70 0.17
N ALA A 45 3.06 -8.46 -0.93
CA ALA A 45 4.26 -9.00 -1.57
C ALA A 45 5.13 -7.89 -2.20
N LEU A 46 4.51 -6.87 -2.79
CA LEU A 46 5.21 -5.71 -3.33
C LEU A 46 5.85 -4.90 -2.20
N MET A 47 5.12 -4.64 -1.12
CA MET A 47 5.67 -4.00 0.09
C MET A 47 6.82 -4.81 0.68
N TYR A 48 6.72 -6.14 0.70
CA TYR A 48 7.81 -7.02 1.14
C TYR A 48 9.04 -6.90 0.24
N ARG A 49 8.86 -6.81 -1.09
CA ARG A 49 9.97 -6.59 -2.04
C ARG A 49 10.57 -5.19 -1.96
N VAL A 50 9.75 -4.16 -1.84
CA VAL A 50 10.18 -2.76 -1.70
C VAL A 50 10.88 -2.54 -0.35
N ALA A 51 10.46 -3.24 0.69
CA ALA A 51 11.16 -3.30 1.97
C ALA A 51 12.50 -4.08 1.92
N GLY A 52 13.05 -4.35 0.73
CA GLY A 52 14.38 -4.95 0.54
C GLY A 52 15.50 -4.19 1.27
N ASP A 53 15.37 -2.87 1.44
CA ASP A 53 16.31 -2.08 2.26
C ASP A 53 16.27 -2.48 3.74
N ARG A 54 15.09 -2.80 4.29
CA ARG A 54 14.98 -3.33 5.66
C ARG A 54 15.65 -4.69 5.79
N ARG A 55 15.67 -5.50 4.72
CA ARG A 55 16.39 -6.78 4.70
C ARG A 55 17.90 -6.58 4.78
N ARG A 56 18.44 -5.56 4.10
CA ARG A 56 19.87 -5.19 4.18
C ARG A 56 20.22 -4.69 5.59
N ILE A 57 19.36 -3.86 6.19
CA ILE A 57 19.53 -3.35 7.56
C ILE A 57 19.44 -4.48 8.60
N ALA A 58 18.47 -5.38 8.47
CA ALA A 58 18.32 -6.53 9.37
C ALA A 58 19.52 -7.48 9.26
N LYS A 59 19.99 -7.76 8.03
CA LYS A 59 21.19 -8.58 7.82
C LYS A 59 22.44 -7.94 8.43
N ARG A 60 22.62 -6.62 8.26
CA ARG A 60 23.73 -5.86 8.86
C ARG A 60 23.65 -5.83 10.39
N ASN A 61 22.45 -5.65 10.96
CA ASN A 61 22.24 -5.72 12.42
C ASN A 61 22.52 -7.12 12.96
N LEU A 62 22.11 -8.18 12.25
CA LEU A 62 22.40 -9.56 12.65
C LEU A 62 23.89 -9.92 12.50
N GLU A 63 24.59 -9.33 11.52
CA GLU A 63 26.05 -9.40 11.39
C GLU A 63 26.76 -8.73 12.57
N LEU A 64 26.27 -7.57 13.00
CA LEU A 64 26.84 -6.81 14.13
C LEU A 64 26.53 -7.45 15.49
N CYS A 65 25.31 -7.92 15.71
CA CYS A 65 24.89 -8.49 16.99
C CYS A 65 25.28 -9.96 17.18
N PHE A 66 25.52 -10.71 16.09
CA PHE A 66 25.88 -12.13 16.15
C PHE A 66 27.00 -12.50 15.17
N PRO A 67 28.21 -11.92 15.32
CA PRO A 67 29.35 -12.19 14.43
C PRO A 67 29.76 -13.67 14.40
N GLU A 68 29.55 -14.39 15.51
CA GLU A 68 29.85 -15.82 15.70
C GLU A 68 28.97 -16.78 14.84
N LYS A 69 27.81 -16.32 14.34
CA LYS A 69 26.82 -17.20 13.68
C LYS A 69 27.07 -17.35 12.18
N SER A 70 26.97 -18.59 11.68
CA SER A 70 27.16 -18.92 10.28
C SER A 70 26.08 -18.30 9.37
N ALA A 71 26.43 -18.02 8.11
CA ALA A 71 25.51 -17.42 7.13
C ALA A 71 24.23 -18.24 6.88
N ALA A 72 24.25 -19.54 7.22
CA ALA A 72 23.10 -20.45 7.11
C ALA A 72 22.11 -20.29 8.27
N GLU A 73 22.57 -20.01 9.50
CA GLU A 73 21.68 -19.69 10.63
C GLU A 73 21.07 -18.29 10.51
N ARG A 74 21.82 -17.34 9.94
CA ARG A 74 21.39 -15.93 9.81
C ARG A 74 20.30 -15.70 8.75
N LYS A 75 19.89 -16.76 8.03
CA LYS A 75 18.88 -16.75 6.97
C LYS A 75 17.61 -17.53 7.32
N ARG A 76 17.56 -18.17 8.49
CA ARG A 76 16.37 -18.89 8.98
C ARG A 76 15.36 -17.96 9.61
#